data_AF-F8GI66-F1
#
_entry.id   AF-F8GI66-F1
#
_cell.length_a   1.000
_cell.length_b   1.000
_cell.length_c   1.000
_cell.angle_alpha   90.00
_cell.angle_beta   90.00
_cell.angle_gamma   90.00
#
_symmetry.space_group_name_H-M   'P 1'
#
loop_
_entity.id
_entity.type
_entity.pdbx_description
1 polymer ?
#
loop_
_entity_poly.entity_id
_entity_poly.type
_entity_poly.pdbx_seq_one_letter_code
_entity_poly.pdbx_strand_id
1 'polypeptide(L)'
;MKTVNAEQAAESIFALLKANPWLNTPEVMTENDFHAKGEAILFLQRMATHGVKGFGDTSEPAQRIASGFLLDFMGKLMQPEHPLNRKTWLVDDSKSLIDQALQIIAAEIVESHPRFQDLH
;
A
#
# COMPACT_ATOMS: atom_id res chain seq x y z
N MET A 1 9.19 -8.38 16.84
CA MET A 1 9.57 -7.36 15.83
C MET A 1 10.75 -7.87 15.03
N LYS A 2 10.72 -7.74 13.71
CA LYS A 2 11.84 -8.04 12.81
C LYS A 2 12.06 -6.91 11.82
N THR A 3 13.30 -6.77 11.36
CA THR A 3 13.62 -5.91 10.21
C THR A 3 13.43 -6.69 8.93
N VAL A 4 12.68 -6.13 7.98
CA VAL A 4 12.49 -6.70 6.64
C VAL A 4 13.12 -5.82 5.58
N ASN A 5 13.72 -6.44 4.57
CA ASN A 5 14.30 -5.77 3.40
C ASN A 5 13.26 -5.61 2.27
N ALA A 6 13.67 -5.00 1.15
CA ALA A 6 12.78 -4.77 0.01
C ALA A 6 12.23 -6.05 -0.64
N GLU A 7 13.00 -7.14 -0.66
CA GLU A 7 12.56 -8.43 -1.19
C GLU A 7 11.43 -9.02 -0.31
N GLN A 8 11.65 -9.06 1.01
CA GLN A 8 10.65 -9.52 1.98
C GLN A 8 9.42 -8.62 2.03
N ALA A 9 9.61 -7.31 1.82
CA ALA A 9 8.51 -6.36 1.65
C ALA A 9 7.70 -6.69 0.39
N ALA A 10 8.36 -6.94 -0.75
CA ALA A 10 7.70 -7.30 -2.00
C ALA A 10 6.93 -8.62 -1.85
N GLU A 11 7.49 -9.63 -1.17
CA GLU A 11 6.79 -10.89 -0.86
C GLU A 11 5.51 -10.64 -0.04
N SER A 12 5.59 -9.78 0.97
CA SER A 12 4.45 -9.45 1.83
C SER A 12 3.36 -8.72 1.05
N ILE A 13 3.73 -7.72 0.23
CA ILE A 13 2.80 -7.00 -0.65
C ILE A 13 2.18 -7.93 -1.68
N PHE A 14 2.97 -8.83 -2.28
CA PHE A 14 2.45 -9.83 -3.20
C PHE A 14 1.44 -10.77 -2.53
N ALA A 15 1.70 -11.20 -1.29
CA ALA A 15 0.76 -12.00 -0.52
C ALA A 15 -0.55 -11.24 -0.25
N LEU A 16 -0.49 -9.95 0.08
CA LEU A 16 -1.66 -9.07 0.22
C LEU A 16 -2.48 -9.00 -1.08
N LEU A 17 -1.82 -8.74 -2.21
CA LEU A 17 -2.44 -8.64 -3.52
C LEU A 17 -3.07 -9.97 -3.98
N LYS A 18 -2.41 -11.10 -3.68
CA LYS A 18 -2.94 -12.44 -3.97
C LYS A 18 -4.17 -12.76 -3.11
N ALA A 19 -4.16 -12.36 -1.84
CA ALA A 19 -5.29 -12.56 -0.93
C ALA A 19 -6.48 -11.64 -1.26
N ASN A 20 -6.22 -10.51 -1.94
CA ASN A 20 -7.22 -9.50 -2.27
C ASN A 20 -7.19 -9.19 -3.78
N PRO A 21 -7.66 -10.10 -4.66
CA PRO A 21 -7.57 -9.92 -6.11
C PRO A 21 -8.23 -8.65 -6.63
N TRP A 22 -9.22 -8.12 -5.91
CA TRP A 22 -9.89 -6.86 -6.22
C TRP A 22 -8.96 -5.64 -6.15
N LEU A 23 -7.81 -5.73 -5.47
CA LEU A 23 -6.75 -4.70 -5.51
C LEU A 23 -5.93 -4.74 -6.81
N ASN A 24 -5.95 -5.85 -7.55
CA ASN A 24 -5.16 -6.04 -8.78
C ASN A 24 -5.95 -5.79 -10.07
N THR A 25 -7.20 -5.36 -9.95
CA THR A 25 -8.08 -5.06 -11.08
C THR A 25 -8.31 -3.55 -11.22
N PRO A 26 -7.28 -2.68 -11.28
CA PRO A 26 -7.56 -1.33 -11.67
C PRO A 26 -7.96 -1.33 -13.14
N GLU A 27 -9.16 -0.82 -13.41
CA GLU A 27 -9.48 -0.27 -14.71
C GLU A 27 -8.44 0.78 -15.12
N VAL A 28 -8.38 1.10 -16.41
CA VAL A 28 -7.38 2.03 -16.95
C VAL A 28 -7.47 3.38 -16.21
N MET A 29 -6.34 3.82 -15.64
CA MET A 29 -6.24 5.11 -14.96
C MET A 29 -6.53 6.24 -15.95
N THR A 30 -7.43 7.15 -15.57
CA THR A 30 -7.87 8.26 -16.42
C THR A 30 -7.27 9.58 -15.97
N GLU A 31 -7.22 10.56 -16.87
CA GLU A 31 -6.76 11.92 -16.55
C GLU A 31 -7.60 12.60 -15.47
N ASN A 32 -8.81 12.13 -15.16
CA ASN A 32 -9.63 12.73 -14.10
C ASN A 32 -9.35 12.13 -12.72
N ASP A 33 -8.56 11.05 -12.64
CA ASP A 33 -8.41 10.32 -11.38
C ASP A 33 -7.58 11.10 -10.34
N PHE A 34 -6.69 12.01 -10.76
CA PHE A 34 -5.75 12.70 -9.84
C PHE A 34 -6.43 13.44 -8.69
N HIS A 35 -7.67 13.88 -8.86
CA HIS A 35 -8.46 14.53 -7.81
C HIS A 35 -8.78 13.59 -6.62
N ALA A 36 -8.77 12.27 -6.85
CA ALA A 36 -9.13 11.26 -5.86
C ALA A 36 -7.94 10.73 -5.05
N LYS A 37 -6.74 11.30 -5.22
CA LYS A 37 -5.52 10.88 -4.49
C LYS A 37 -5.69 10.88 -2.97
N GLY A 38 -6.34 11.91 -2.42
CA GLY A 38 -6.57 12.01 -0.98
C GLY A 38 -7.46 10.88 -0.45
N GLU A 39 -8.51 10.54 -1.18
CA GLU A 39 -9.40 9.43 -0.85
C GLU A 39 -8.68 8.07 -0.95
N ALA A 40 -7.84 7.87 -1.98
CA ALA A 40 -7.03 6.67 -2.12
C ALA A 40 -6.06 6.46 -0.93
N ILE A 41 -5.43 7.54 -0.45
CA ILE A 41 -4.57 7.49 0.73
C ILE A 41 -5.36 7.10 1.98
N LEU A 42 -6.53 7.73 2.20
CA LEU A 42 -7.42 7.39 3.32
C LEU A 42 -7.88 5.93 3.25
N PHE A 43 -8.19 5.43 2.05
CA PHE A 43 -8.54 4.03 1.85
C PHE A 43 -7.41 3.09 2.26
N LEU A 44 -6.17 3.34 1.81
CA LEU A 44 -5.01 2.52 2.16
C LEU A 44 -4.70 2.59 3.66
N GLN A 45 -4.89 3.75 4.31
CA GLN A 45 -4.77 3.87 5.76
C GLN A 45 -5.83 3.05 6.51
N ARG A 46 -7.10 3.09 6.08
CA ARG A 46 -8.18 2.27 6.63
C ARG A 46 -7.90 0.78 6.46
N MET A 47 -7.39 0.40 5.30
CA MET A 47 -6.95 -0.97 5.03
C MET A 47 -5.88 -1.41 6.03
N ALA A 48 -4.90 -0.55 6.30
CA ALA A 48 -3.79 -0.88 7.20
C ALA A 48 -4.16 -0.91 8.69
N THR A 49 -5.17 -0.15 9.10
CA THR A 49 -5.57 0.01 10.51
C THR A 49 -6.70 -0.92 10.92
N HIS A 50 -7.69 -1.10 10.06
CA HIS A 50 -8.92 -1.84 10.37
C HIS A 50 -9.06 -3.15 9.61
N GLY A 51 -8.29 -3.33 8.52
CA GLY A 51 -8.50 -4.40 7.57
C GLY A 51 -9.79 -4.19 6.78
N VAL A 52 -9.71 -4.15 5.45
CA VAL A 52 -10.89 -4.03 4.59
C VAL A 52 -11.08 -5.30 3.76
N LYS A 53 -12.34 -5.64 3.47
CA LYS A 53 -12.71 -6.83 2.67
C LYS A 53 -13.01 -6.49 1.21
N GLY A 54 -12.85 -5.22 0.83
CA GLY A 54 -13.15 -4.66 -0.48
C GLY A 54 -13.04 -3.13 -0.43
N PHE A 55 -13.27 -2.48 -1.57
CA PHE A 55 -13.21 -1.02 -1.66
C PHE A 55 -14.33 -0.28 -0.91
N GLY A 56 -15.47 -0.94 -0.67
CA GLY A 56 -16.62 -0.34 0.01
C GLY A 56 -17.12 0.89 -0.74
N ASP A 57 -17.27 2.01 -0.03
CA ASP A 57 -17.75 3.29 -0.58
C ASP A 57 -16.64 4.14 -1.24
N THR A 58 -15.44 3.59 -1.41
CA THR A 58 -14.33 4.30 -2.07
C THR A 58 -14.69 4.54 -3.54
N SER A 59 -14.56 5.76 -4.03
CA SER A 59 -14.87 6.12 -5.42
C SER A 59 -13.99 5.36 -6.41
N GLU A 60 -14.53 4.97 -7.58
CA GLU A 60 -13.76 4.25 -8.61
C GLU A 60 -12.40 4.91 -8.96
N PRO A 61 -12.32 6.25 -9.10
CA PRO A 61 -11.02 6.92 -9.27
C PRO A 61 -10.04 6.66 -8.13
N ALA A 62 -10.49 6.70 -6.88
CA ALA A 62 -9.66 6.40 -5.71
C ALA A 62 -9.24 4.93 -5.65
N GLN A 63 -10.12 4.01 -6.06
CA GLN A 63 -9.80 2.59 -6.17
C GLN A 63 -8.66 2.36 -7.16
N ARG A 64 -8.77 2.94 -8.37
CA ARG A 64 -7.72 2.86 -9.40
C ARG A 64 -6.39 3.43 -8.91
N ILE A 65 -6.41 4.57 -8.24
CA ILE A 65 -5.20 5.17 -7.67
C ILE A 65 -4.60 4.28 -6.58
N ALA A 66 -5.41 3.76 -5.65
CA ALA A 66 -4.91 2.91 -4.57
C ALA A 66 -4.23 1.65 -5.13
N SER A 67 -4.87 0.99 -6.09
CA SER A 67 -4.28 -0.13 -6.83
C SER A 67 -2.99 0.27 -7.56
N GLY A 68 -3.01 1.41 -8.26
CA GLY A 68 -1.83 1.95 -8.95
C GLY A 68 -0.66 2.20 -8.01
N PHE A 69 -0.91 2.75 -6.81
CA PHE A 69 0.11 2.96 -5.79
C PHE A 69 0.70 1.65 -5.28
N LEU A 70 -0.11 0.62 -5.04
CA LEU A 70 0.40 -0.69 -4.59
C LEU A 70 1.28 -1.35 -5.65
N LEU A 71 0.87 -1.27 -6.92
CA LEU A 71 1.64 -1.83 -8.04
C LEU A 71 2.93 -1.05 -8.30
N ASP A 72 2.87 0.28 -8.30
CA ASP A 72 4.04 1.15 -8.43
C ASP A 72 5.01 0.95 -7.26
N PHE A 73 4.50 0.83 -6.03
CA PHE A 73 5.30 0.55 -4.85
C PHE A 73 6.02 -0.80 -4.98
N MET A 74 5.32 -1.86 -5.38
CA MET A 74 5.92 -3.17 -5.65
C MET A 74 6.99 -3.10 -6.74
N GLY A 75 6.72 -2.37 -7.83
CA GLY A 75 7.71 -2.14 -8.90
C GLY A 75 8.97 -1.45 -8.38
N LYS A 76 8.82 -0.41 -7.55
CA LYS A 76 9.93 0.34 -6.95
C LYS A 76 10.74 -0.48 -5.95
N LEU A 77 10.13 -1.43 -5.23
CA LEU A 77 10.86 -2.37 -4.36
C LEU A 77 11.81 -3.25 -5.17
N MET A 78 11.43 -3.62 -6.39
CA MET A 78 12.19 -4.52 -7.26
C MET A 78 13.23 -3.81 -8.14
N GLN A 79 13.23 -2.48 -8.21
CA GLN A 79 14.16 -1.70 -9.03
C GLN A 79 15.49 -1.49 -8.28
N PRO A 80 16.64 -2.02 -8.76
CA PRO A 80 17.91 -1.95 -8.02
C PRO A 80 18.42 -0.53 -7.72
N GLU A 81 18.09 0.43 -8.59
CA GLU A 81 18.50 1.83 -8.45
C GLU A 81 17.54 2.66 -7.59
N HIS A 82 16.35 2.15 -7.29
CA HIS A 82 15.36 2.90 -6.54
C HIS A 82 15.70 2.88 -5.04
N PRO A 83 15.59 4.02 -4.30
CA PRO A 83 15.91 4.06 -2.87
C PRO A 83 15.15 3.03 -2.02
N LEU A 84 13.90 2.73 -2.38
CA LEU A 84 13.08 1.72 -1.70
C LEU A 84 13.67 0.31 -1.76
N ASN A 85 14.47 -0.04 -2.78
CA ASN A 85 15.13 -1.33 -2.86
C ASN A 85 16.18 -1.54 -1.75
N ARG A 86 16.77 -0.44 -1.25
CA ARG A 86 17.76 -0.45 -0.16
C ARG A 86 17.15 -0.15 1.21
N LYS A 87 15.86 0.16 1.25
CA LYS A 87 15.14 0.51 2.47
C LYS A 87 14.79 -0.75 3.26
N THR A 88 14.63 -0.57 4.56
CA THR A 88 14.18 -1.60 5.47
C THR A 88 13.04 -1.09 6.33
N TRP A 89 12.19 -2.01 6.79
CA TRP A 89 11.04 -1.71 7.63
C TRP A 89 11.06 -2.57 8.89
N LEU A 90 10.53 -2.03 9.99
CA LEU A 90 10.29 -2.80 11.19
C LEU A 90 8.84 -3.30 11.18
N VAL A 91 8.67 -4.63 11.24
CA VAL A 91 7.34 -5.27 11.25
C VAL A 91 7.21 -6.23 12.43
N ASP A 92 5.98 -6.54 12.80
CA ASP A 92 5.68 -7.54 13.81
C ASP A 92 5.73 -8.95 13.20
N ASP A 93 6.70 -9.76 13.62
CA ASP A 93 6.96 -11.11 13.11
C ASP A 93 5.93 -12.14 13.57
N SER A 94 5.12 -11.82 14.58
CA SER A 94 4.01 -12.66 15.01
C SER A 94 2.79 -12.56 14.08
N LYS A 95 2.74 -11.53 13.23
CA LYS A 95 1.61 -11.27 12.34
C LYS A 95 1.72 -12.00 11.00
N SER A 96 0.59 -12.15 10.32
CA SER A 96 0.57 -12.73 8.98
C SER A 96 1.34 -11.86 7.98
N LEU A 97 1.77 -12.44 6.85
CA LEU A 97 2.42 -11.66 5.77
C LEU A 97 1.52 -10.53 5.26
N ILE A 98 0.20 -10.73 5.24
CA ILE A 98 -0.78 -9.72 4.85
C ILE A 98 -0.71 -8.53 5.81
N ASP A 99 -0.73 -8.79 7.11
CA ASP A 99 -0.65 -7.73 8.12
C ASP A 99 0.71 -7.02 8.14
N GLN A 100 1.80 -7.76 7.87
CA GLN A 100 3.14 -7.17 7.71
C GLN A 100 3.18 -6.24 6.49
N ALA A 101 2.53 -6.61 5.38
CA ALA A 101 2.40 -5.76 4.20
C ALA A 101 1.67 -4.45 4.52
N LEU A 102 0.59 -4.54 5.29
CA LEU A 102 -0.18 -3.37 5.75
C LEU A 102 0.64 -2.44 6.64
N GLN A 103 1.50 -2.98 7.51
CA GLN A 103 2.42 -2.16 8.32
C GLN A 103 3.42 -1.40 7.44
N ILE A 104 3.95 -2.05 6.40
CA ILE A 104 4.88 -1.43 5.45
C ILE A 104 4.18 -0.30 4.66
N ILE A 105 2.98 -0.55 4.15
CA ILE A 105 2.19 0.44 3.42
C ILE A 105 1.89 1.65 4.32
N ALA A 106 1.46 1.43 5.55
CA ALA A 106 1.19 2.51 6.50
C ALA A 106 2.43 3.37 6.77
N ALA A 107 3.59 2.73 6.97
CA ALA A 107 4.85 3.45 7.19
C ALA A 107 5.20 4.35 5.99
N GLU A 108 5.06 3.85 4.76
CA GLU A 108 5.36 4.63 3.55
C GLU A 108 4.38 5.77 3.29
N ILE A 109 3.10 5.56 3.57
CA ILE A 109 2.09 6.62 3.47
C ILE A 109 2.39 7.74 4.45
N VAL A 110 2.71 7.40 5.70
CA VAL A 110 3.04 8.39 6.75
C VAL A 110 4.29 9.18 6.39
N GLU A 111 5.33 8.52 5.89
CA GLU A 111 6.58 9.17 5.50
C GLU A 111 6.41 10.07 4.26
N SER A 112 5.64 9.61 3.26
CA SER A 112 5.41 10.35 2.02
C SER A 112 4.40 11.48 2.17
N HIS A 113 3.50 11.38 3.16
CA HIS A 113 2.41 12.33 3.38
C HIS A 113 2.22 12.69 4.86
N PRO A 114 3.14 13.49 5.45
CA PRO A 114 3.10 13.85 6.88
C PRO A 114 1.80 14.55 7.31
N ARG A 115 1.12 15.24 6.39
CA ARG A 115 -0.16 15.93 6.65
C ARG A 115 -1.31 15.01 7.04
N PHE A 116 -1.16 13.69 6.91
CA PHE A 116 -2.17 12.71 7.35
C PHE A 116 -1.79 12.03 8.68
N GLN A 117 -0.77 12.52 9.40
CA GLN A 117 -0.43 12.08 10.76
C GLN A 117 -1.45 12.52 11.82
N ASP A 118 -2.22 13.59 11.55
CA ASP A 118 -3.11 14.24 12.52
C ASP A 118 -4.56 13.70 12.55
N LEU A 119 -4.86 12.56 11.91
CA LEU A 119 -6.21 11.96 11.89
C LEU A 119 -6.39 10.83 12.93
N HIS A 120 -5.53 10.78 13.96
CA HIS A 120 -5.62 9.84 15.08
C HIS A 120 -6.65 10.24 16.13
#